data_AF-A0AAX2KWI0-F1
#
_entry.id   AF-A0AAX2KWI0-F1
#
_cell.length_a   1.000
_cell.length_b   1.000
_cell.length_c   1.000
_cell.angle_alpha   90.00
_cell.angle_beta   90.00
_cell.angle_gamma   90.00
#
_symmetry.space_group_name_H-M   'P 1'
#
loop_
_entity.id
_entity.type
_entity.pdbx_description
1 polymer ?
#
loop_
_entity_poly.entity_id
_entity_poly.type
_entity_poly.pdbx_seq_one_letter_code
_entity_poly.pdbx_strand_id
1 'polypeptide(L)'
;MVDYVFKEKGNDDLVAMNKLNHDVYDYASYVKGNIYNNEFITSHTDFAIPDYGNSPLKFVNSLGFSDEEWNRAGKVTVLRAAVMTPYMNDKEEFDVYAPKIQAALQEKLEQIYDVK
;
A
#
# COMPACT_ATOMS: atom_id res chain seq x y z
N MET A 1 -1.93 -10.93 9.68
CA MET A 1 -1.86 -9.58 9.09
C MET A 1 -0.88 -9.62 7.94
N VAL A 2 -1.20 -8.96 6.83
CA VAL A 2 -0.35 -8.87 5.65
C VAL A 2 -0.19 -7.38 5.34
N ASP A 3 1.05 -6.91 5.32
CA ASP A 3 1.40 -5.51 5.12
C ASP A 3 2.29 -5.40 3.88
N TYR A 4 2.09 -4.37 3.06
CA TYR A 4 2.79 -4.19 1.79
C TYR A 4 2.86 -2.71 1.37
N VAL A 5 3.67 -2.43 0.34
CA VAL A 5 3.81 -1.10 -0.28
C VAL A 5 3.83 -1.21 -1.80
N PHE A 6 3.37 -0.17 -2.48
CA PHE A 6 3.66 0.09 -3.89
C PHE A 6 4.88 1.00 -4.00
N LYS A 7 5.85 0.64 -4.86
CA LYS A 7 7.03 1.46 -5.19
C LYS A 7 7.11 1.61 -6.70
N GLU A 8 7.26 2.85 -7.16
CA GLU A 8 7.58 3.14 -8.55
C GLU A 8 9.02 2.70 -8.86
N LYS A 9 9.21 1.92 -9.93
CA LYS A 9 10.51 1.36 -10.28
C LYS A 9 11.51 2.47 -10.59
N GLY A 10 12.66 2.43 -9.92
CA GLY A 10 13.73 3.44 -10.08
C GLY A 10 13.48 4.78 -9.38
N ASN A 11 12.34 4.96 -8.70
CA ASN A 11 12.10 6.12 -7.87
C ASN A 11 12.59 5.86 -6.44
N ASP A 12 13.62 6.59 -6.01
CA ASP A 12 14.26 6.46 -4.70
C ASP A 12 13.90 7.62 -3.75
N ASP A 13 12.80 8.32 -4.02
CA ASP A 13 12.16 9.26 -3.08
C ASP A 13 11.13 8.51 -2.21
N LEU A 14 11.47 8.29 -0.94
CA LEU A 14 10.62 7.61 0.04
C LEU A 14 9.39 8.45 0.39
N VAL A 15 9.49 9.78 0.35
CA VAL A 15 8.34 10.67 0.54
C VAL A 15 7.34 10.49 -0.62
N ALA A 16 7.85 10.36 -1.85
CA ALA A 16 7.00 10.06 -3.00
C ALA A 16 6.34 8.67 -2.88
N MET A 17 7.07 7.65 -2.43
CA MET A 17 6.49 6.33 -2.17
C MET A 17 5.42 6.37 -1.07
N ASN A 18 5.64 7.11 0.01
CA ASN A 18 4.66 7.29 1.08
C ASN A 18 3.39 7.95 0.55
N LYS A 19 3.55 9.00 -0.27
CA LYS A 19 2.42 9.66 -0.93
C LYS A 19 1.64 8.70 -1.81
N LEU A 20 2.33 7.91 -2.66
CA LEU A 20 1.69 6.92 -3.52
C LEU A 20 0.84 5.92 -2.70
N ASN A 21 1.38 5.38 -1.61
CA ASN A 21 0.64 4.43 -0.78
C ASN A 21 -0.55 5.08 -0.06
N HIS A 22 -0.42 6.33 0.38
CA HIS A 22 -1.54 7.08 0.93
C HIS A 22 -2.63 7.34 -0.12
N ASP A 23 -2.25 7.70 -1.35
CA ASP A 23 -3.19 7.91 -2.45
C ASP A 23 -3.90 6.59 -2.82
N VAL A 24 -3.18 5.47 -2.90
CA VAL A 24 -3.78 4.14 -3.12
C VAL A 24 -4.80 3.82 -2.04
N TYR A 25 -4.50 4.10 -0.77
CA TYR A 25 -5.46 3.94 0.31
C TYR A 25 -6.70 4.84 0.14
N ASP A 26 -6.54 6.09 -0.25
CA ASP A 26 -7.66 7.01 -0.46
C ASP A 26 -8.67 6.46 -1.48
N TYR A 27 -8.19 5.89 -2.59
CA TYR A 27 -9.02 5.25 -3.63
C TYR A 27 -9.49 3.83 -3.25
N ALA A 28 -8.72 3.10 -2.44
CA ALA A 28 -9.06 1.78 -1.91
C ALA A 28 -9.73 1.84 -0.53
N SER A 29 -10.40 2.95 -0.23
CA SER A 29 -11.18 3.14 0.98
C SER A 29 -12.51 3.83 0.66
N TYR A 30 -13.38 3.94 1.66
CA TYR A 30 -14.64 4.66 1.53
C TYR A 30 -14.47 6.19 1.61
N VAL A 31 -13.23 6.70 1.66
CA VAL A 31 -12.94 8.13 1.87
C VAL A 31 -13.05 8.91 0.56
N LYS A 32 -12.50 8.40 -0.55
CA LYS A 32 -12.59 9.00 -1.88
C LYS A 32 -13.04 7.96 -2.90
N GLY A 33 -14.35 7.87 -3.15
CA GLY A 33 -14.86 6.99 -4.21
C GLY A 33 -16.35 6.62 -4.10
N ASN A 34 -16.89 6.07 -5.18
CA ASN A 34 -18.24 5.52 -5.21
C ASN A 34 -18.26 4.20 -4.42
N ILE A 35 -19.00 4.19 -3.30
CA ILE A 35 -19.11 3.06 -2.35
C ILE A 35 -19.54 1.75 -3.04
N TYR A 36 -20.33 1.84 -4.12
CA TYR A 36 -20.95 0.68 -4.75
C TYR A 36 -20.02 -0.12 -5.67
N ASN A 37 -18.87 0.43 -6.08
CA ASN A 37 -17.97 -0.20 -7.07
C ASN A 37 -16.52 -0.36 -6.58
N ASN A 38 -16.28 -0.51 -5.26
CA ASN A 38 -14.92 -0.72 -4.77
C ASN A 38 -14.60 -2.21 -4.56
N GLU A 39 -14.16 -2.87 -5.64
CA GLU A 39 -13.76 -4.29 -5.67
C GLU A 39 -12.49 -4.60 -4.85
N PHE A 40 -11.83 -3.59 -4.26
CA PHE A 40 -10.71 -3.80 -3.34
C PHE A 40 -10.62 -2.70 -2.28
N ILE A 41 -10.68 -3.09 -1.01
CA ILE A 41 -10.59 -2.18 0.14
C ILE A 41 -9.42 -2.60 1.03
N THR A 42 -8.65 -1.62 1.49
CA THR A 42 -7.52 -1.84 2.39
C THR A 42 -7.48 -0.79 3.50
N SER A 43 -6.75 -1.08 4.58
CA SER A 43 -6.35 -0.08 5.57
C SER A 43 -4.93 0.39 5.29
N HIS A 44 -4.48 1.44 5.98
CA HIS A 44 -3.08 1.85 6.00
C HIS A 44 -2.64 2.24 7.41
N THR A 45 -1.33 2.35 7.62
CA THR A 45 -0.73 2.96 8.81
C THR A 45 0.66 3.49 8.49
N ASP A 46 1.23 4.28 9.38
CA ASP A 46 2.59 4.78 9.27
C ASP A 46 3.49 4.09 10.28
N PHE A 47 4.63 3.57 9.82
CA PHE A 47 5.72 3.17 10.69
C PHE A 47 6.69 4.34 10.82
N ALA A 48 6.41 5.23 11.78
CA ALA A 48 7.19 6.44 12.02
C ALA A 48 8.32 6.21 13.04
N ILE A 49 9.42 6.95 12.89
CA ILE A 49 10.61 6.85 13.78
C ILE A 49 10.25 6.96 15.27
N PRO A 50 9.36 7.87 15.73
CA PRO A 50 9.03 7.99 17.16
C PRO A 50 8.50 6.69 17.79
N ASP A 51 7.77 5.88 17.02
CA ASP A 51 7.12 4.66 17.52
C ASP A 51 7.90 3.39 17.16
N TYR A 52 8.54 3.38 15.98
CA TYR A 52 9.20 2.19 15.42
C TYR A 52 10.72 2.25 15.47
N GLY A 53 11.31 3.39 15.85
CA GLY A 53 12.75 3.62 15.74
C GLY A 53 13.25 3.29 14.33
N ASN A 54 14.29 2.47 14.24
CA ASN A 54 14.84 1.98 12.96
C ASN A 54 14.42 0.55 12.63
N SER A 55 13.36 0.02 13.24
CA SER A 55 12.88 -1.34 12.91
C SER A 55 12.51 -1.52 11.42
N PRO A 56 11.95 -0.53 10.69
CA PRO A 56 11.66 -0.67 9.26
C PRO A 56 12.87 -0.41 8.35
N LEU A 57 14.01 0.04 8.90
CA LEU A 57 15.16 0.51 8.12
C LEU A 57 15.68 -0.57 7.16
N LYS A 58 15.79 -1.82 7.62
CA LYS A 58 16.23 -2.93 6.77
C LYS A 58 15.30 -3.18 5.59
N PHE A 59 14.00 -2.98 5.78
CA PHE A 59 13.00 -3.15 4.73
C PHE A 59 13.09 -2.03 3.70
N VAL A 60 13.11 -0.76 4.11
CA VAL A 60 13.24 0.36 3.18
C VAL A 60 14.57 0.30 2.41
N ASN A 61 15.66 -0.13 3.06
CA ASN A 61 16.95 -0.32 2.40
C ASN A 61 16.90 -1.43 1.35
N SER A 62 16.16 -2.52 1.60
CA SER A 62 15.97 -3.59 0.60
C SER A 62 15.18 -3.14 -0.63
N LEU A 63 14.44 -2.04 -0.54
CA LEU A 63 13.73 -1.41 -1.65
C LEU A 63 14.59 -0.40 -2.43
N GLY A 64 15.81 -0.11 -1.96
CA GLY A 64 16.77 0.78 -2.58
C GLY A 64 16.87 2.18 -1.95
N PHE A 65 16.12 2.48 -0.89
CA PHE A 65 16.25 3.76 -0.17
C PHE A 65 17.49 3.77 0.73
N SER A 66 18.09 4.93 0.93
CA SER A 66 19.24 5.08 1.84
C SER A 66 18.79 5.40 3.27
N ASP A 67 19.72 5.26 4.22
CA ASP A 67 19.50 5.65 5.61
C ASP A 67 19.21 7.16 5.73
N GLU A 68 19.86 8.01 4.91
CA GLU A 68 19.60 9.44 4.86
C GLU A 68 18.17 9.72 4.40
N GLU A 69 17.69 8.97 3.42
CA GLU A 69 16.34 9.10 2.89
C GLU A 69 15.28 8.65 3.91
N TRP A 70 15.56 7.57 4.66
CA TRP A 70 14.75 7.16 5.80
C TRP A 70 14.64 8.26 6.86
N ASN A 71 15.78 8.83 7.27
CA ASN A 71 15.81 9.91 8.25
C ASN A 71 15.11 11.18 7.74
N ARG A 72 15.20 11.47 6.44
CA ARG A 72 14.50 12.60 5.79
C ARG A 72 12.99 12.40 5.79
N ALA A 73 12.51 11.22 5.41
CA ALA A 73 11.08 10.93 5.33
C ALA A 73 10.45 10.76 6.73
N GLY A 74 11.21 10.23 7.69
CA GLY A 74 10.79 10.06 9.09
C GLY A 74 9.76 8.94 9.33
N LYS A 75 9.27 8.30 8.27
CA LYS A 75 8.30 7.20 8.31
C LYS A 75 8.26 6.42 6.99
N VAL A 76 7.65 5.24 7.03
CA VAL A 76 7.17 4.53 5.85
C VAL A 76 5.67 4.25 5.98
N THR A 77 4.89 4.65 4.98
CA THR A 77 3.45 4.40 4.89
C THR A 77 3.21 3.03 4.30
N VAL A 78 2.47 2.17 5.01
CA VAL A 78 2.19 0.80 4.61
C VAL A 78 0.69 0.55 4.46
N LEU A 79 0.33 -0.22 3.44
CA LEU A 79 -1.02 -0.77 3.25
C LEU A 79 -1.14 -2.05 4.08
N ARG A 80 -2.31 -2.26 4.68
CA ARG A 80 -2.53 -3.32 5.67
C ARG A 80 -3.81 -4.10 5.45
N ALA A 81 -3.71 -5.41 5.63
CA ALA A 81 -4.84 -6.33 5.66
C ALA A 81 -4.82 -7.19 6.94
N ALA A 82 -5.82 -7.00 7.80
CA ALA A 82 -6.16 -7.94 8.87
C ALA A 82 -7.17 -8.96 8.34
N VAL A 83 -6.68 -9.97 7.61
CA VAL A 83 -7.50 -11.03 7.03
C VAL A 83 -8.02 -11.95 8.14
N MET A 84 -9.15 -11.59 8.74
CA MET A 84 -9.85 -12.36 9.77
C MET A 84 -11.00 -13.20 9.21
N THR A 85 -11.36 -12.98 7.95
CA THR A 85 -12.37 -13.79 7.26
C THR A 85 -11.88 -15.23 7.11
N PRO A 86 -12.67 -16.24 7.48
CA PRO A 86 -12.30 -17.64 7.29
C PRO A 86 -12.45 -18.08 5.84
N TYR A 87 -13.14 -17.31 4.98
CA TYR A 87 -13.57 -17.75 3.65
C TYR A 87 -12.45 -17.77 2.59
N MET A 88 -11.34 -17.10 2.85
CA MET A 88 -10.19 -17.03 1.92
C MET A 88 -9.18 -18.17 2.15
N ASN A 89 -9.54 -19.18 2.94
CA ASN A 89 -8.70 -20.36 3.17
C ASN A 89 -8.77 -21.38 2.02
N ASP A 90 -9.88 -21.37 1.26
CA ASP A 90 -10.09 -22.22 0.11
C ASP A 90 -9.40 -21.64 -1.13
N LYS A 91 -8.65 -22.49 -1.84
CA LYS A 91 -7.87 -22.07 -3.00
C LYS A 91 -8.77 -21.63 -4.16
N GLU A 92 -9.84 -22.37 -4.42
CA GLU A 92 -10.73 -22.09 -5.56
C GLU A 92 -11.45 -20.77 -5.32
N GLU A 93 -11.91 -20.53 -4.09
CA GLU A 93 -12.52 -19.26 -3.70
C GLU A 93 -11.54 -18.10 -3.85
N PHE A 94 -10.29 -18.24 -3.35
CA PHE A 94 -9.28 -17.20 -3.49
C PHE A 94 -8.93 -16.91 -4.96
N ASP A 95 -8.83 -17.94 -5.79
CA ASP A 95 -8.52 -17.82 -7.22
C ASP A 95 -9.61 -17.04 -7.99
N VAL A 96 -10.86 -17.02 -7.50
CA VAL A 96 -11.94 -16.20 -8.07
C VAL A 96 -11.70 -14.70 -7.83
N TYR A 97 -11.21 -14.32 -6.64
CA TYR A 97 -11.01 -12.90 -6.28
C TYR A 97 -9.63 -12.37 -6.70
N ALA A 98 -8.59 -13.20 -6.75
CA ALA A 98 -7.25 -12.77 -7.12
C ALA A 98 -7.18 -11.90 -8.39
N PRO A 99 -7.78 -12.29 -9.54
CA PRO A 99 -7.77 -11.44 -10.74
C PRO A 99 -8.59 -10.16 -10.58
N LYS A 100 -9.67 -10.18 -9.79
CA LYS A 100 -10.49 -8.98 -9.51
C LYS A 100 -9.72 -7.97 -8.67
N ILE A 101 -9.01 -8.45 -7.65
CA ILE A 101 -8.12 -7.64 -6.81
C ILE A 101 -7.04 -6.98 -7.68
N GLN A 102 -6.41 -7.76 -8.56
CA GLN A 102 -5.39 -7.24 -9.46
C GLN A 102 -5.95 -6.15 -10.39
N ALA A 103 -7.10 -6.38 -11.02
CA ALA A 103 -7.75 -5.40 -11.89
C ALA A 103 -8.14 -4.12 -11.12
N ALA A 104 -8.70 -4.26 -9.92
CA ALA A 104 -9.08 -3.14 -9.08
C ALA A 104 -7.87 -2.30 -8.61
N LEU A 105 -6.73 -2.95 -8.34
CA LEU A 105 -5.48 -2.25 -8.02
C LEU A 105 -4.90 -1.53 -9.24
N GLN A 106 -4.93 -2.16 -10.41
CA GLN A 106 -4.51 -1.54 -11.67
C GLN A 106 -5.31 -0.26 -11.96
N GLU A 107 -6.65 -0.34 -11.91
CA GLU A 107 -7.52 0.81 -12.16
C GLU A 107 -7.23 1.97 -11.18
N LYS A 108 -7.01 1.67 -9.89
CA LYS A 108 -6.68 2.69 -8.89
C LYS A 108 -5.35 3.37 -9.16
N LEU A 109 -4.33 2.58 -9.56
CA LEU A 109 -3.04 3.15 -9.94
C LEU A 109 -3.19 4.04 -11.19
N GLU A 110 -3.94 3.60 -12.20
CA GLU A 110 -4.25 4.42 -13.37
C GLU A 110 -4.93 5.74 -12.97
N GLN A 111 -5.96 5.70 -12.12
CA GLN A 111 -6.62 6.90 -11.60
C GLN A 111 -5.68 7.85 -10.86
N ILE A 112 -4.70 7.33 -10.12
CA ILE A 112 -3.70 8.16 -9.42
C ILE A 112 -2.77 8.88 -10.41
N TYR A 113 -2.40 8.24 -11.52
CA TYR A 113 -1.46 8.79 -12.51
C TYR A 113 -2.14 9.57 -13.65
N ASP A 114 -3.41 9.27 -13.96
CA ASP A 114 -4.21 9.91 -15.02
C ASP A 114 -4.84 11.24 -14.58
N VAL A 115 -4.94 11.49 -13.27
CA VAL A 115 -5.28 12.81 -12.73
C VAL A 115 -4.05 13.71 -12.83
N LYS A 116 -3.71 14.12 -14.05
CA LYS A 116 -2.85 15.27 -14.34
C LYS A 116 -3.67 16.51 -14.68
#